data_AF-A0A831YB23-F1
#
_entry.id   AF-A0A831YB23-F1
#
_cell.length_a   1.000
_cell.length_b   1.000
_cell.length_c   1.000
_cell.angle_alpha   90.00
_cell.angle_beta   90.00
_cell.angle_gamma   90.00
#
_symmetry.space_group_name_H-M   'P 1'
#
loop_
_entity.id
_entity.type
_entity.pdbx_description
1 polymer ?
#
loop_
_entity_poly.entity_id
_entity_poly.type
_entity_poly.pdbx_seq_one_letter_code
_entity_poly.pdbx_strand_id
1 'polypeptide(L)' 'MSSILSFNPISRSHESNAYINSLSLALFPFIKSNEIAKIKALLNAGAHLNCLDGNNQTPLHAAARMGNREIVELFLSKGT' A
#
# COMPACT_ATOMS: atom_id res chain seq x y z
N MET A 1 5.05 -26.32 -35.43
CA MET A 1 4.49 -26.48 -34.07
C MET A 1 4.99 -25.33 -33.23
N SER A 2 4.34 -24.17 -33.40
CA SER A 2 4.64 -22.96 -32.63
C SER A 2 4.07 -23.12 -31.23
N SER A 3 4.89 -22.91 -30.20
CA SER A 3 4.68 -21.79 -29.28
C SER A 3 5.53 -21.94 -28.01
N ILE A 4 6.51 -21.03 -27.93
CA ILE A 4 6.87 -20.21 -26.78
C ILE A 4 6.95 -20.91 -25.41
N LEU A 5 8.21 -21.08 -24.98
CA LEU A 5 8.70 -20.55 -23.71
C LEU A 5 7.72 -20.72 -22.56
N SER A 6 7.94 -21.74 -21.73
CA SER A 6 7.66 -21.63 -20.31
C SER A 6 8.55 -20.50 -19.76
N PHE A 7 8.17 -19.26 -20.05
CA PHE A 7 8.69 -18.07 -19.43
C PHE A 7 8.19 -18.15 -18.00
N ASN A 8 8.98 -18.83 -17.18
CA ASN A 8 8.86 -18.85 -15.75
C ASN A 8 9.21 -17.43 -15.27
N PRO A 9 8.26 -16.59 -14.85
CA PRO A 9 8.58 -15.23 -14.44
C PRO A 9 9.10 -15.25 -13.00
N ILE A 10 10.13 -16.05 -12.72
CA ILE A 10 10.95 -15.87 -11.51
C ILE A 10 11.98 -14.79 -11.85
N SER A 11 11.54 -13.53 -11.97
CA SER A 11 12.43 -12.37 -11.97
C SER A 11 11.61 -11.08 -11.82
N ARG A 12 11.02 -10.89 -10.64
CA ARG A 12 10.77 -9.55 -10.06
C ARG A 12 10.79 -9.53 -8.51
N SER A 13 10.97 -10.67 -7.85
CA SER A 13 10.84 -10.84 -6.39
C SER A 13 12.03 -10.35 -5.55
N HIS A 14 12.92 -9.50 -6.10
CA HIS A 14 14.07 -8.96 -5.37
C HIS A 14 14.02 -7.43 -5.16
N GLU A 15 12.91 -6.77 -5.53
CA GLU A 15 12.52 -5.50 -4.90
C GLU A 15 11.97 -5.83 -3.50
N SER A 16 12.93 -6.14 -2.63
CA SER A 16 12.86 -6.56 -1.24
C SER A 16 11.50 -6.30 -0.57
N ASN A 17 10.82 -7.34 -0.10
CA ASN A 17 9.67 -7.23 0.80
C ASN A 17 9.92 -6.20 1.94
N ALA A 18 11.17 -6.01 2.36
CA ALA A 18 11.58 -4.96 3.30
C ALA A 18 11.30 -3.52 2.82
N TYR A 19 11.52 -3.22 1.54
CA TYR A 19 11.22 -1.92 0.93
C TYR A 19 9.70 -1.67 0.85
N ILE A 20 8.94 -2.64 0.35
CA ILE A 20 7.47 -2.49 0.31
C ILE A 20 6.88 -2.41 1.72
N ASN A 21 7.42 -3.16 2.68
CA ASN A 21 7.01 -3.05 4.09
C ASN A 21 7.30 -1.66 4.67
N SER A 22 8.46 -1.07 4.36
CA SER A 22 8.78 0.28 4.82
C SER A 22 7.86 1.34 4.20
N LEU A 23 7.53 1.23 2.90
CA LEU A 23 6.53 2.09 2.26
C LEU A 23 5.14 1.94 2.89
N SER A 24 4.74 0.69 3.19
CA SER A 24 3.44 0.39 3.80
C SER A 24 3.33 0.99 5.21
N LEU A 25 4.40 0.95 6.00
CA LEU A 25 4.47 1.61 7.31
C LEU A 25 4.55 3.14 7.19
N ALA A 26 5.20 3.66 6.14
CA ALA A 26 5.28 5.10 5.90
C ALA A 26 3.92 5.74 5.57
N LEU A 27 2.88 4.97 5.23
CA LEU A 27 1.52 5.48 5.04
C LEU A 27 0.94 6.12 6.31
N PHE A 28 1.22 5.56 7.50
CA PHE A 28 0.52 5.94 8.74
C PHE A 28 0.72 7.41 9.17
N PRO A 29 1.96 7.97 9.15
CA PRO A 29 2.15 9.40 9.40
C PRO A 29 1.35 10.28 8.44
N PHE A 30 1.28 9.91 7.15
CA PHE A 30 0.57 10.69 6.15
C PHE A 30 -0.96 10.59 6.29
N ILE A 31 -1.47 9.47 6.79
CA ILE A 31 -2.90 9.33 7.14
C ILE A 31 -3.25 10.27 8.30
N LYS A 32 -2.42 10.32 9.34
CA LYS A 32 -2.63 11.17 10.53
C LYS A 32 -2.56 12.67 10.18
N SER A 33 -1.66 13.04 9.27
CA SER A 33 -1.49 14.43 8.82
C SER A 33 -2.38 14.80 7.61
N ASN A 34 -3.24 13.90 7.14
CA ASN A 34 -4.11 14.07 5.97
C ASN A 34 -3.37 14.44 4.65
N GLU A 35 -2.20 13.86 4.43
CA GLU A 35 -1.28 14.16 3.32
C GLU A 35 -1.58 13.30 2.08
N ILE A 36 -2.74 13.53 1.45
CA ILE A 36 -3.30 12.68 0.37
C ILE A 36 -2.35 12.51 -0.82
N ALA A 37 -1.61 13.56 -1.21
CA ALA A 37 -0.66 13.48 -2.32
C ALA A 37 0.47 12.46 -2.04
N LYS A 38 0.99 12.44 -0.82
CA LYS A 38 2.04 11.50 -0.39
C LYS A 38 1.48 10.08 -0.28
N ILE A 39 0.25 9.94 0.22
CA ILE A 39 -0.46 8.65 0.24
C ILE A 39 -0.57 8.08 -1.17
N LYS A 40 -1.05 8.87 -2.14
CA LYS A 40 -1.14 8.43 -3.55
C LYS A 40 0.22 8.03 -4.12
N ALA A 41 1.28 8.79 -3.83
CA ALA A 41 2.63 8.46 -4.27
C ALA A 41 3.13 7.12 -3.72
N LEU A 42 2.91 6.85 -2.43
CA LEU A 42 3.27 5.57 -1.80
C LEU A 42 2.47 4.40 -2.37
N LEU A 43 1.17 4.58 -2.60
CA LEU A 43 0.34 3.55 -3.23
C LEU A 43 0.80 3.24 -4.66
N ASN A 44 1.18 4.27 -5.43
CA ASN A 44 1.75 4.08 -6.77
C ASN A 44 3.13 3.41 -6.73
N ALA A 45 3.88 3.57 -5.64
CA ALA A 45 5.15 2.88 -5.39
C ALA A 45 4.99 1.43 -4.89
N GLY A 46 3.75 0.93 -4.76
CA GLY A 46 3.48 -0.45 -4.38
C GLY A 46 3.21 -0.69 -2.89
N ALA A 47 3.00 0.37 -2.09
CA ALA A 47 2.63 0.22 -0.68
C ALA A 47 1.35 -0.61 -0.50
N HIS A 48 1.34 -1.52 0.48
CA HIS A 48 0.20 -2.36 0.80
C HIS A 48 -0.74 -1.68 1.80
N LEU A 49 -2.04 -1.89 1.61
CA LEU A 49 -3.09 -1.40 2.52
C LEU A 49 -3.46 -2.40 3.63
N ASN A 50 -2.87 -3.59 3.62
CA ASN A 50 -3.12 -4.66 4.60
C ASN A 50 -1.99 -4.78 5.65
N CYS A 51 -1.14 -3.76 5.78
CA CYS A 51 -0.12 -3.68 6.83
C CYS A 51 -0.74 -3.24 8.17
N LEU A 52 -0.01 -3.48 9.27
CA LEU A 52 -0.40 -3.06 10.61
C LEU A 52 0.62 -2.05 11.16
N ASP A 53 0.15 -0.97 11.80
CA ASP A 53 1.01 -0.08 12.57
C ASP A 53 1.31 -0.65 13.98
N GLY A 54 2.05 0.12 14.78
CA GLY A 54 2.35 -0.24 16.17
C GLY A 54 1.14 -0.35 17.10
N ASN A 55 -0.06 0.02 16.65
CA ASN A 55 -1.32 -0.16 17.38
C ASN A 55 -2.17 -1.29 16.79
N ASN A 56 -1.60 -2.15 15.94
CA ASN A 56 -2.30 -3.17 15.18
C ASN A 56 -3.46 -2.60 14.33
N GLN A 57 -3.34 -1.35 13.84
CA GLN A 57 -4.32 -0.75 12.95
C GLN A 57 -3.89 -0.92 11.50
N THR A 58 -4.84 -1.26 10.62
CA THR A 58 -4.62 -1.13 9.18
C THR A 58 -4.69 0.34 8.76
N PRO A 59 -4.14 0.72 7.60
CA PRO A 59 -4.36 2.03 7.00
C PRO A 59 -5.82 2.46 6.99
N LEU A 60 -6.75 1.55 6.71
CA LEU A 60 -8.19 1.83 6.74
C LEU A 60 -8.71 2.09 8.16
N HIS A 61 -8.30 1.30 9.16
CA HIS A 61 -8.63 1.57 10.56
C HIS A 61 -8.13 2.95 11.01
N ALA A 62 -6.89 3.31 10.65
CA ALA A 62 -6.32 4.61 10.96
C ALA A 62 -7.09 5.74 10.26
N ALA A 63 -7.42 5.60 8.98
CA ALA A 63 -8.18 6.61 8.22
C ALA A 63 -9.59 6.81 8.78
N ALA A 64 -10.29 5.72 9.11
CA ALA A 64 -11.60 5.75 9.74
C ALA A 64 -11.57 6.42 11.12
N ARG A 65 -10.57 6.10 11.95
CA ARG A 65 -10.38 6.71 13.27
C ARG A 65 -10.12 8.21 13.20
N MET A 66 -9.48 8.70 12.13
CA MET A 66 -9.26 10.14 11.91
C MET A 66 -10.47 10.85 11.31
N GLY A 67 -11.51 10.12 10.87
CA GLY A 67 -12.67 10.72 10.22
C GLY A 67 -12.37 11.29 8.82
N ASN A 68 -11.23 10.94 8.23
CA ASN A 68 -10.78 11.48 6.94
C ASN A 68 -11.47 10.73 5.79
N ARG A 69 -12.69 11.17 5.45
CA ARG A 69 -13.53 10.57 4.41
C ARG A 69 -12.80 10.37 3.08
N GLU A 70 -12.04 11.37 2.62
CA GLU A 70 -11.33 11.29 1.33
C GLU A 70 -10.29 10.16 1.30
N ILE A 71 -9.56 9.95 2.40
CA ILE A 71 -8.58 8.85 2.51
C ILE A 71 -9.30 7.50 2.58
N VAL A 72 -10.42 7.43 3.29
CA VAL A 72 -11.26 6.22 3.35
C VAL A 72 -11.76 5.85 1.95
N GLU A 73 -12.32 6.81 1.21
CA GLU A 73 -12.78 6.59 -0.17
C GLU A 73 -11.62 6.18 -1.09
N LEU A 74 -10.45 6.82 -0.96
CA LEU A 74 -9.25 6.45 -1.70
C LEU A 74 -8.85 4.99 -1.44
N PHE A 75 -8.82 4.55 -0.19
CA PHE A 75 -8.44 3.17 0.15
C PHE A 75 -9.48 2.15 -0.30
N LEU A 76 -10.77 2.45 -0.15
CA LEU A 76 -11.86 1.60 -0.65
C LEU A 76 -11.83 1.48 -2.18
N SER A 77 -11.49 2.55 -2.90
CA SER A 77 -11.39 2.55 -4.37
C SER A 77 -10.28 1.65 -4.91
N LYS A 78 -9.27 1.33 -4.09
CA LYS A 78 -8.12 0.51 -4.50
C LYS A 78 -8.36 -0.99 -4.37
N GLY A 79 -9.48 -1.41 -3.78
CA GLY A 79 -9.74 -2.81 -3.44
C GLY A 79 -8.84 -3.24 -2.28
N THR A 80 -9.44 -3.37 -1.10
CA THR A 80 -8.78 -3.93 0.10
C THR A 80 -8.51 -5.42 -0.05
#